data_AF-A0AAU7WI44-F1
#
_entry.id   AF-A0AAU7WI44-F1
#
_cell.length_a   1.000
_cell.length_b   1.000
_cell.length_c   1.000
_cell.angle_alpha   90.00
_cell.angle_beta   90.00
_cell.angle_gamma   90.00
#
_symmetry.space_group_name_H-M   'P 1'
#
loop_
_entity.id
_entity.type
_entity.pdbx_description
1 polymer ?
#
loop_
_entity_poly.entity_id
_entity_poly.type
_entity_poly.pdbx_seq_one_letter_code
_entity_poly.pdbx_strand_id
1 'polypeptide(L)'
;MSVTSYVDQYGYIVLLLALLLEMIAVPLPGEVLMSYAGYMVHQGQLNWILSILIAATGTSVGMTTAYFIGQRLGGPFLHKYGHFIHLGPSQLEKTSRWFNKYGNKLLIVAYFIPGVRHITGYFSGITKLPFRSFATFAYSGALIWTSTFISLGKLLGPQWEQFHEAVKKYLVIGGIVSAGLIIAYYVFRYFHKQIFWAMMAVLRRVFMIFRSRVRAEFVIIGTTLVTLFLIVLMITMIQNLFSEDFSDFNEVTSLIVSLLFKHHWAGVMKGMLALSSRQALILVMVLTVLWIIWKGKDRTHEFLIMLLVTIGGELYQNVLHEVFHRMSETEIPTFSHFVFSFPSDQAMMILIIYGYFTYLVVRHAEMFWVHTFMDVLLLAVLLFAAVSHIYFGLEIPSNIAGGYVFGGVWLGLNILLLEIFRMI
;
A
#
# COMPACT_ATOMS: atom_id res chain seq x y z
N MET A 1 -0.68 42.75 -24.40
CA MET A 1 -0.33 41.41 -24.92
C MET A 1 -1.00 40.38 -24.03
N SER A 2 -1.85 39.52 -24.58
CA SER A 2 -2.59 38.49 -23.82
C SER A 2 -1.67 37.36 -23.37
N VAL A 3 -1.98 36.70 -22.26
CA VAL A 3 -1.24 35.52 -21.75
C VAL A 3 -1.13 34.42 -22.82
N THR A 4 -2.12 34.31 -23.70
CA THR A 4 -2.10 33.40 -24.87
C THR A 4 -0.94 33.69 -25.83
N SER A 5 -0.61 34.96 -26.11
CA SER A 5 0.49 35.30 -27.02
C SER A 5 1.88 34.90 -26.48
N TYR A 6 2.08 34.91 -25.16
CA TYR A 6 3.31 34.42 -24.54
C TYR A 6 3.38 32.90 -24.58
N VAL A 7 2.25 32.21 -24.36
CA VAL A 7 2.16 30.76 -24.44
C VAL A 7 2.46 30.27 -25.86
N ASP A 8 1.91 30.93 -26.88
CA ASP A 8 2.14 30.59 -28.28
C ASP A 8 3.62 30.82 -28.68
N GLN A 9 4.25 31.87 -28.15
CA GLN A 9 5.63 32.23 -28.49
C GLN A 9 6.68 31.42 -27.73
N TYR A 10 6.47 31.16 -26.43
CA TYR A 10 7.45 30.47 -25.59
C TYR A 10 7.18 28.98 -25.44
N GLY A 11 5.94 28.50 -25.63
CA GLY A 11 5.59 27.08 -25.50
C GLY A 11 6.40 26.17 -26.42
N TYR A 12 6.60 26.60 -27.67
CA TYR A 12 7.44 25.89 -28.63
C TYR A 12 8.93 25.90 -28.27
N ILE A 13 9.45 27.05 -27.83
CA ILE A 13 10.85 27.19 -27.45
C ILE A 13 11.16 26.35 -26.21
N VAL A 14 10.27 26.37 -25.22
CA VAL A 14 10.37 25.55 -24.00
C VAL A 14 10.33 24.08 -24.35
N LEU A 15 9.41 23.64 -25.22
CA LEU A 15 9.31 22.25 -25.67
C LEU A 15 10.60 21.78 -26.37
N LEU A 16 11.17 22.62 -27.24
CA LEU A 16 12.42 22.35 -27.93
C LEU A 16 13.59 22.20 -26.97
N LEU A 17 13.80 23.19 -26.10
CA LEU A 17 14.93 23.24 -25.18
C LEU A 17 14.84 22.15 -24.12
N ALA A 18 13.64 21.88 -23.59
CA ALA A 18 13.44 20.84 -22.60
C ALA A 18 13.80 19.46 -23.16
N LEU A 19 13.27 19.10 -24.33
CA LEU A 19 13.54 17.79 -24.94
C LEU A 19 14.99 17.66 -25.42
N LEU A 20 15.61 18.77 -25.85
CA LEU A 20 17.05 18.79 -26.14
C LEU A 20 17.87 18.47 -24.89
N LEU A 21 17.63 19.19 -23.79
CA LEU A 21 18.38 19.02 -22.53
C LEU A 21 18.16 17.63 -21.93
N GLU A 22 16.93 17.13 -22.02
CA GLU A 22 16.58 15.80 -21.55
C GLU A 22 17.40 14.70 -22.25
N MET A 23 17.58 14.82 -23.56
CA MET A 23 18.37 13.85 -24.34
C MET A 23 19.87 13.97 -24.08
N ILE A 24 20.34 15.09 -23.52
CA ILE A 24 21.73 15.29 -23.05
C ILE A 24 21.91 14.78 -21.60
N ALA A 25 20.93 14.05 -21.06
CA ALA A 25 20.92 13.42 -19.72
C ALA A 25 20.62 14.36 -18.55
N VAL A 26 19.94 15.49 -18.79
CA VAL A 26 19.25 16.21 -17.71
C VAL A 26 17.96 15.46 -17.39
N PRO A 27 17.71 15.02 -16.14
CA PRO A 27 16.50 14.28 -15.80
C PRO A 27 15.28 15.21 -15.83
N LEU A 28 14.64 15.32 -16.99
CA LEU A 28 13.39 16.04 -17.19
C LEU A 28 12.27 15.05 -17.55
N PRO A 29 11.03 15.24 -17.05
CA PRO A 29 9.92 14.36 -17.37
C PRO A 29 9.35 14.69 -18.76
N GLY A 30 10.06 14.29 -19.82
CA GLY A 30 9.72 14.58 -21.22
C GLY A 30 8.33 14.16 -21.64
N GLU A 31 7.88 12.99 -21.18
CA GLU A 31 6.56 12.44 -21.46
C GLU A 31 5.45 13.34 -20.91
N VAL A 32 5.66 13.88 -19.71
CA VAL A 32 4.70 14.78 -19.05
C VAL A 32 4.66 16.11 -19.79
N LEU A 33 5.82 16.65 -20.17
CA LEU A 33 5.91 17.89 -20.95
C LEU A 33 5.24 17.77 -22.33
N MET A 34 5.46 16.66 -23.04
CA MET A 34 4.81 16.42 -24.33
C MET A 34 3.31 16.16 -24.19
N SER A 35 2.89 15.44 -23.15
CA SER A 35 1.46 15.22 -22.89
C SER A 35 0.77 16.54 -22.53
N TYR A 36 1.43 17.40 -21.76
CA TYR A 36 0.96 18.75 -21.48
C TYR A 36 0.91 19.62 -22.73
N ALA A 37 1.93 19.56 -23.60
CA ALA A 37 1.90 20.22 -24.89
C ALA A 37 0.72 19.71 -25.75
N GLY A 38 0.41 18.42 -25.70
CA GLY A 38 -0.79 17.83 -26.32
C GLY A 38 -2.09 18.40 -25.75
N TYR A 39 -2.19 18.59 -24.44
CA TYR A 39 -3.33 19.25 -23.80
C TYR A 39 -3.46 20.72 -24.27
N MET A 40 -2.36 21.45 -24.41
CA MET A 40 -2.38 22.82 -24.96
C MET A 40 -2.82 22.85 -26.43
N VAL A 41 -2.48 21.80 -27.20
CA VAL A 41 -3.02 21.60 -28.56
C VAL A 41 -4.53 21.38 -28.53
N HIS A 42 -5.05 20.61 -27.57
CA HIS A 42 -6.50 20.43 -27.39
C HIS A 42 -7.21 21.76 -27.05
N GLN A 43 -6.60 22.60 -26.22
CA GLN A 43 -7.11 23.94 -25.91
C GLN A 43 -6.98 24.96 -27.06
N GLY A 44 -6.42 24.57 -28.20
CA GLY A 44 -6.23 25.45 -29.36
C GLY A 44 -5.08 26.46 -29.20
N GLN A 45 -4.24 26.33 -28.15
CA GLN A 45 -3.11 27.22 -27.88
C GLN A 45 -1.86 26.82 -28.67
N LEU A 46 -1.69 25.54 -29.00
CA LEU A 46 -0.58 25.08 -29.84
C LEU A 46 -1.09 24.34 -31.07
N ASN A 47 -0.42 24.53 -32.21
CA ASN A 47 -0.62 23.71 -33.40
C ASN A 47 -0.01 22.31 -33.23
N TRP A 48 -0.81 21.28 -33.48
CA TRP A 48 -0.44 19.86 -33.32
C TRP A 48 0.81 19.46 -34.12
N ILE A 49 0.84 19.80 -35.41
CA ILE A 49 1.93 19.40 -36.31
C ILE A 49 3.21 20.14 -35.92
N LEU A 50 3.13 21.44 -35.66
CA LEU A 50 4.29 22.23 -35.23
C LEU A 50 4.85 21.72 -33.90
N SER A 51 4.01 21.37 -32.92
CA SER A 51 4.46 20.81 -31.65
C SER A 51 5.24 19.50 -31.85
N ILE A 52 4.75 18.61 -32.72
CA ILE A 52 5.45 17.35 -33.05
C ILE A 52 6.80 17.62 -33.71
N LEU A 53 6.84 18.50 -34.70
CA LEU A 53 8.07 18.80 -35.44
C LEU A 53 9.12 19.46 -34.55
N ILE A 54 8.70 20.40 -33.69
CA ILE A 54 9.59 21.11 -32.76
C ILE A 54 10.11 20.16 -31.68
N ALA A 55 9.24 19.31 -31.12
CA ALA A 55 9.65 18.29 -30.17
C ALA A 55 10.63 17.27 -30.77
N ALA A 56 10.35 16.81 -32.00
CA ALA A 56 11.21 15.88 -32.70
C ALA A 56 12.56 16.52 -33.05
N THR A 57 12.57 17.81 -33.39
CA THR A 57 13.79 18.57 -33.65
C THR A 57 14.64 18.69 -32.38
N GLY A 58 14.06 19.12 -31.25
CA GLY A 58 14.76 19.20 -29.97
C GLY A 58 15.36 17.86 -29.55
N THR A 59 14.55 16.79 -29.65
CA THR A 59 14.97 15.42 -29.37
C THR A 59 16.11 14.96 -30.27
N SER A 60 16.03 15.23 -31.57
CA SER A 60 17.04 14.84 -32.56
C SER A 60 18.36 15.58 -32.36
N VAL A 61 18.32 16.87 -32.04
CA VAL A 61 19.51 17.69 -31.73
C VAL A 61 20.17 17.19 -30.45
N GLY A 62 19.41 16.91 -29.40
CA GLY A 62 19.94 16.37 -28.15
C GLY A 62 20.60 15.00 -28.35
N MET A 63 19.94 14.09 -29.09
CA MET A 63 20.51 12.77 -29.41
C MET A 63 21.75 12.83 -30.29
N THR A 64 21.80 13.77 -31.23
CA THR A 64 23.00 14.03 -32.04
C THR A 64 24.16 14.53 -31.18
N THR A 65 23.85 15.41 -30.22
CA THR A 65 24.83 15.92 -29.27
C THR A 65 25.38 14.77 -28.42
N ALA A 66 24.51 13.92 -27.86
CA ALA A 66 24.91 12.73 -27.13
C ALA A 66 25.78 11.77 -27.96
N TYR A 67 25.43 11.55 -29.24
CA TYR A 67 26.23 10.75 -30.18
C TYR A 67 27.65 11.31 -30.34
N PHE A 68 27.80 12.60 -30.62
CA PHE A 68 29.14 13.19 -30.79
C PHE A 68 29.93 13.24 -29.49
N ILE A 69 29.27 13.44 -28.35
CA ILE A 69 29.90 13.33 -27.04
C ILE A 69 30.44 11.92 -26.83
N GLY A 70 29.62 10.89 -27.07
CA GLY A 70 30.05 9.48 -26.97
C GLY A 70 31.19 9.14 -27.92
N GLN A 71 31.14 9.66 -29.15
CA GLN A 71 32.16 9.44 -30.17
C GLN A 71 33.51 10.09 -29.82
N ARG A 72 33.50 11.31 -29.25
CA ARG A 72 34.73 12.05 -28.90
C ARG A 72 35.33 11.64 -27.55
N LEU A 73 34.49 11.42 -26.53
CA LEU A 73 34.96 11.14 -25.17
C LEU A 73 35.30 9.65 -24.95
N GLY A 74 34.72 8.75 -25.78
CA GLY A 74 35.03 7.33 -25.80
C GLY A 74 34.69 6.57 -24.51
N GLY A 75 35.03 5.28 -24.48
CA GLY A 75 34.81 4.40 -23.33
C GLY A 75 35.51 4.82 -22.02
N PRO A 76 36.76 5.35 -22.03
CA PRO A 76 37.48 5.71 -20.80
C PRO A 76 36.85 6.85 -20.00
N PHE A 77 36.29 7.86 -20.68
CA PHE A 77 35.63 8.99 -20.01
C PHE A 77 34.34 8.55 -19.30
N LEU A 78 33.58 7.63 -19.91
CA LEU A 78 32.36 7.05 -19.33
C LEU A 78 32.66 6.04 -18.22
N HIS A 79 33.78 5.31 -18.28
CA HIS A 79 34.20 4.51 -17.13
C HIS A 79 34.54 5.37 -15.90
N LYS A 80 35.08 6.58 -16.10
CA LYS A 80 35.48 7.48 -15.01
C LYS A 80 34.34 8.37 -14.49
N TYR A 81 33.47 8.87 -15.38
CA TYR A 81 32.41 9.83 -15.03
C TYR A 81 30.99 9.31 -15.31
N GLY A 82 30.83 8.16 -15.96
CA GLY A 82 29.52 7.60 -16.33
C GLY A 82 28.63 7.30 -15.13
N HIS A 83 29.20 7.06 -13.95
CA HIS A 83 28.43 6.90 -12.72
C HIS A 83 27.62 8.17 -12.35
N PHE A 84 28.11 9.37 -12.68
CA PHE A 84 27.41 10.64 -12.40
C PHE A 84 26.23 10.91 -13.35
N ILE A 85 26.19 10.25 -14.51
CA ILE A 85 25.16 10.42 -15.54
C ILE A 85 24.38 9.12 -15.82
N HIS A 86 24.35 8.20 -14.85
CA HIS A 86 23.63 6.92 -14.92
C HIS A 86 24.10 5.96 -16.04
N LEU A 87 25.31 6.18 -16.58
CA LEU A 87 26.00 5.39 -17.61
C LEU A 87 27.10 4.51 -17.01
N GLY A 88 26.76 3.74 -15.97
CA GLY A 88 27.69 2.79 -15.35
C GLY A 88 28.07 1.62 -16.28
N PRO A 89 29.17 0.90 -15.98
CA PRO A 89 29.64 -0.24 -16.79
C PRO A 89 28.58 -1.31 -17.03
N SER A 90 27.74 -1.59 -16.02
CA SER A 90 26.65 -2.57 -16.10
C SER A 90 25.54 -2.17 -17.07
N GLN A 91 25.28 -0.86 -17.22
CA GLN A 91 24.26 -0.35 -18.13
C GLN A 91 24.77 -0.36 -19.58
N LEU A 92 26.04 0.01 -19.78
CA LEU A 92 26.70 -0.11 -21.09
C LEU A 92 26.73 -1.57 -21.58
N GLU A 93 27.02 -2.53 -20.71
CA GLU A 93 27.02 -3.96 -21.05
C GLU A 93 25.60 -4.48 -21.41
N LYS A 94 24.57 -4.03 -20.69
CA LYS A 94 23.16 -4.33 -21.03
C LYS A 94 22.77 -3.75 -22.39
N THR A 95 23.07 -2.47 -22.62
CA THR A 95 22.80 -1.79 -23.89
C THR A 95 23.55 -2.48 -25.04
N SER A 96 24.81 -2.90 -24.82
CA SER A 96 25.56 -3.67 -25.80
C SER A 96 24.91 -5.01 -26.16
N ARG A 97 24.42 -5.76 -25.17
CA ARG A 97 23.71 -7.03 -25.43
C ARG A 97 22.43 -6.80 -26.24
N TRP A 98 21.69 -5.73 -25.96
CA TRP A 98 20.50 -5.40 -26.73
C TRP A 98 20.82 -4.93 -28.15
N PHE A 99 21.84 -4.10 -28.34
CA PHE A 99 22.29 -3.72 -29.68
C PHE A 99 22.77 -4.93 -30.48
N ASN A 100 23.47 -5.89 -29.86
CA ASN A 100 23.88 -7.13 -30.52
C ASN A 100 22.67 -7.99 -30.94
N LYS A 101 21.58 -7.99 -30.16
CA LYS A 101 20.38 -8.80 -30.44
C LYS A 101 19.42 -8.15 -31.43
N TYR A 102 19.21 -6.84 -31.34
CA TYR A 102 18.15 -6.11 -32.06
C TYR A 102 18.68 -5.15 -33.14
N GLY A 103 20.00 -4.92 -33.18
CA GLY A 103 20.65 -4.02 -34.14
C GLY A 103 20.16 -2.58 -34.04
N ASN A 104 20.28 -1.83 -35.14
CA ASN A 104 19.97 -0.40 -35.18
C ASN A 104 18.48 -0.10 -34.97
N LYS A 105 17.59 -1.08 -35.15
CA LYS A 105 16.15 -0.94 -34.87
C LYS A 105 15.86 -0.66 -33.40
N LEU A 106 16.78 -1.05 -32.50
CA LEU A 106 16.71 -0.72 -31.08
C LEU A 106 16.62 0.78 -30.83
N LEU A 107 17.23 1.62 -31.68
CA LEU A 107 17.18 3.08 -31.55
C LEU A 107 15.76 3.64 -31.63
N ILE A 108 14.84 2.97 -32.34
CA ILE A 108 13.43 3.37 -32.42
C ILE A 108 12.71 2.97 -31.13
N VAL A 109 12.84 1.70 -30.73
CA VAL A 109 12.12 1.14 -29.58
C VAL A 109 12.61 1.72 -28.25
N ALA A 110 13.90 2.05 -28.17
CA ALA A 110 14.53 2.55 -26.95
C ALA A 110 13.89 3.85 -26.42
N TYR A 111 13.31 4.69 -27.28
CA TYR A 111 12.60 5.91 -26.86
C TYR A 111 11.43 5.63 -25.89
N PHE A 112 10.79 4.46 -26.03
CA PHE A 112 9.66 4.04 -25.19
C PHE A 112 10.08 3.35 -23.89
N ILE A 113 11.39 3.16 -23.67
CA ILE A 113 11.91 2.50 -22.47
C ILE A 113 12.62 3.56 -21.61
N PRO A 114 12.04 3.95 -20.45
CA PRO A 114 12.62 4.94 -19.56
C PRO A 114 14.05 4.59 -19.16
N GLY A 115 14.92 5.59 -19.09
CA GLY A 115 16.34 5.42 -18.77
C GLY A 115 17.19 4.90 -19.93
N VAL A 116 16.66 4.04 -20.81
CA VAL A 116 17.42 3.44 -21.92
C VAL A 116 17.65 4.45 -23.04
N ARG A 117 16.65 5.28 -23.37
CA ARG A 117 16.76 6.29 -24.43
C ARG A 117 17.90 7.28 -24.27
N HIS A 118 18.20 7.68 -23.04
CA HIS A 118 19.30 8.62 -22.77
C HIS A 118 20.67 7.97 -23.02
N ILE A 119 20.75 6.64 -22.96
CA ILE A 119 22.00 5.88 -23.12
C ILE A 119 22.31 5.59 -24.57
N THR A 120 21.29 5.37 -25.41
CA THR A 120 21.47 4.89 -26.77
C THR A 120 22.21 5.88 -27.67
N GLY A 121 22.02 7.19 -27.47
CA GLY A 121 22.78 8.24 -28.17
C GLY A 121 24.29 8.13 -27.90
N TYR A 122 24.67 8.17 -26.63
CA TYR A 122 26.08 8.02 -26.21
C TYR A 122 26.68 6.68 -26.66
N PHE A 123 25.95 5.58 -26.44
CA PHE A 123 26.39 4.24 -26.81
C PHE A 123 26.65 4.11 -28.32
N SER A 124 25.78 4.67 -29.15
CA SER A 124 25.96 4.68 -30.62
C SER A 124 27.20 5.46 -31.05
N GLY A 125 27.51 6.54 -30.33
CA GLY A 125 28.75 7.31 -30.53
C GLY A 125 30.00 6.52 -30.13
N ILE A 126 29.99 5.90 -28.95
CA ILE A 126 31.11 5.10 -28.41
C ILE A 126 31.44 3.93 -29.34
N THR A 127 30.40 3.23 -29.82
CA THR A 127 30.54 2.10 -30.75
C THR A 127 30.83 2.52 -32.19
N LYS A 128 30.92 3.83 -32.45
CA LYS A 128 31.19 4.43 -33.76
C LYS A 128 30.22 3.95 -34.84
N LEU A 129 28.94 3.83 -34.49
CA LEU A 129 27.89 3.50 -35.46
C LEU A 129 27.88 4.57 -36.57
N PRO A 130 27.85 4.21 -37.88
CA PRO A 130 27.86 5.20 -38.94
C PRO A 130 26.74 6.23 -38.77
N PHE A 131 27.09 7.52 -38.74
CA PHE A 131 26.16 8.61 -38.40
C PHE A 131 24.89 8.59 -39.24
N ARG A 132 24.97 8.25 -40.53
CA ARG A 132 23.80 8.13 -41.41
C ARG A 132 22.81 7.09 -40.89
N SER A 133 23.30 5.92 -40.50
CA SER A 133 22.44 4.85 -39.97
C SER A 133 21.89 5.23 -38.59
N PHE A 134 22.72 5.79 -37.72
CA PHE A 134 22.26 6.34 -36.45
C PHE A 134 21.11 7.34 -36.65
N ALA A 135 21.34 8.37 -37.48
CA ALA A 135 20.38 9.45 -37.72
C ALA A 135 19.06 8.93 -38.30
N THR A 136 19.08 7.99 -39.25
CA THR A 136 17.85 7.43 -39.80
C THR A 136 17.00 6.75 -38.73
N PHE A 137 17.59 5.90 -37.89
CA PHE A 137 16.82 5.19 -36.87
C PHE A 137 16.46 6.08 -35.67
N ALA A 138 17.38 6.94 -35.23
CA ALA A 138 17.16 7.84 -34.10
C ALA A 138 16.09 8.89 -34.42
N TYR A 139 16.14 9.54 -35.59
CA TYR A 139 15.19 10.59 -35.93
C TYR A 139 13.79 10.02 -36.23
N SER A 140 13.71 8.84 -36.87
CA SER A 140 12.43 8.13 -37.00
C SER A 140 11.85 7.75 -35.63
N GLY A 141 12.69 7.26 -34.71
CA GLY A 141 12.29 6.97 -33.33
C GLY A 141 11.78 8.23 -32.61
N ALA A 142 12.52 9.33 -32.69
CA ALA A 142 12.14 10.62 -32.13
C ALA A 142 10.77 11.07 -32.65
N LEU A 143 10.57 11.07 -33.98
CA LEU A 143 9.30 11.47 -34.59
C LEU A 143 8.13 10.60 -34.14
N ILE A 144 8.29 9.27 -34.12
CA ILE A 144 7.23 8.33 -33.67
C ILE A 144 6.91 8.57 -32.20
N TRP A 145 7.94 8.72 -31.37
CA TRP A 145 7.80 8.92 -29.93
C TRP A 145 7.10 10.26 -29.61
N THR A 146 7.57 11.37 -30.17
CA THR A 146 6.96 12.69 -29.93
C THR A 146 5.54 12.76 -30.47
N SER A 147 5.27 12.16 -31.64
CA SER A 147 3.92 12.07 -32.20
C SER A 147 2.98 11.31 -31.28
N THR A 148 3.46 10.23 -30.67
CA THR A 148 2.67 9.39 -29.76
C THR A 148 2.25 10.17 -28.52
N PHE A 149 3.20 10.74 -27.77
CA PHE A 149 2.90 11.42 -26.49
C PHE A 149 2.12 12.73 -26.67
N ILE A 150 2.43 13.52 -27.70
CA ILE A 150 1.68 14.76 -27.98
C ILE A 150 0.24 14.43 -28.43
N SER A 151 0.05 13.39 -29.22
CA SER A 151 -1.29 12.97 -29.64
C SER A 151 -2.09 12.38 -28.49
N LEU A 152 -1.47 11.59 -27.61
CA LEU A 152 -2.09 11.10 -26.39
C LEU A 152 -2.54 12.25 -25.49
N GLY A 153 -1.69 13.25 -25.26
CA GLY A 153 -2.05 14.44 -24.49
C GLY A 153 -3.21 15.23 -25.10
N LYS A 154 -3.27 15.32 -26.44
CA LYS A 154 -4.39 15.95 -27.16
C LYS A 154 -5.70 15.18 -26.99
N LEU A 155 -5.66 13.86 -27.08
CA LEU A 155 -6.84 12.99 -26.93
C LEU A 155 -7.36 12.97 -25.49
N LEU A 156 -6.46 12.96 -24.52
CA LEU A 156 -6.79 12.96 -23.08
C LEU A 156 -7.16 14.36 -22.55
N GLY A 157 -7.15 15.39 -23.39
CA GLY A 157 -7.37 16.77 -23.00
C GLY A 157 -8.61 17.03 -22.13
N PRO A 158 -9.79 16.42 -22.41
CA PRO A 158 -10.99 16.56 -21.59
C PRO A 158 -10.88 15.96 -20.18
N GLN A 159 -10.02 14.97 -19.98
CA GLN A 159 -9.82 14.26 -18.71
C GLN A 159 -8.54 14.71 -17.97
N TRP A 160 -7.80 15.66 -18.55
CA TRP A 160 -6.50 16.09 -18.06
C TRP A 160 -6.55 16.69 -16.65
N GLU A 161 -7.63 17.38 -16.28
CA GLU A 161 -7.82 17.93 -14.92
C GLU A 161 -7.91 16.81 -13.86
N GLN A 162 -8.63 15.71 -14.14
CA GLN A 162 -8.69 14.55 -13.24
C GLN A 162 -7.36 13.78 -13.22
N PHE A 163 -6.63 13.75 -14.33
CA PHE A 163 -5.34 13.06 -14.44
C PHE A 163 -4.20 13.83 -13.76
N HIS A 164 -4.21 15.17 -13.77
CA HIS A 164 -3.17 16.02 -13.20
C HIS A 164 -3.04 15.88 -11.67
N GLU A 165 -4.18 15.81 -10.96
CA GLU A 165 -4.27 15.58 -9.51
C GLU A 165 -3.70 14.20 -9.13
N ALA A 166 -4.12 13.15 -9.85
CA ALA A 166 -3.65 11.79 -9.61
C ALA A 166 -2.15 11.64 -9.92
N VAL A 167 -1.67 12.14 -11.06
CA VAL A 167 -0.27 12.02 -11.47
C VAL A 167 0.67 12.75 -10.52
N LYS A 168 0.34 13.96 -10.06
CA LYS A 168 1.14 14.66 -9.04
C LYS A 168 1.23 13.86 -7.75
N LYS A 169 0.10 13.39 -7.22
CA LYS A 169 0.04 12.63 -5.96
C LYS A 169 0.86 11.34 -6.06
N TYR A 170 0.66 10.55 -7.11
CA TYR A 170 1.32 9.25 -7.27
C TYR A 170 2.79 9.34 -7.69
N LEU A 171 3.20 10.34 -8.48
CA LEU A 171 4.63 10.53 -8.80
C LEU A 171 5.43 11.04 -7.60
N VAL A 172 4.85 11.92 -6.76
CA VAL A 172 5.50 12.38 -5.53
C VAL A 172 5.62 11.25 -4.52
N ILE A 173 4.53 10.49 -4.30
CA ILE A 173 4.55 9.31 -3.41
C ILE A 173 5.52 8.26 -3.95
N GLY A 174 5.46 7.95 -5.24
CA GLY A 174 6.38 7.01 -5.89
C GLY A 174 7.83 7.46 -5.81
N GLY A 175 8.12 8.75 -5.97
CA GLY A 175 9.44 9.33 -5.81
C GLY A 175 9.98 9.21 -4.37
N ILE A 176 9.16 9.53 -3.38
CA ILE A 176 9.51 9.42 -1.95
C ILE A 176 9.75 7.96 -1.56
N VAL A 177 8.89 7.04 -1.98
CA VAL A 177 9.03 5.60 -1.72
C VAL A 177 10.29 5.06 -2.39
N SER A 178 10.54 5.43 -3.65
CA SER A 178 11.74 5.01 -4.37
C SER A 178 13.01 5.54 -3.71
N ALA A 179 13.04 6.82 -3.31
CA ALA A 179 14.15 7.40 -2.59
C ALA A 179 14.38 6.71 -1.23
N GLY A 180 13.30 6.44 -0.48
CA GLY A 180 13.36 5.72 0.79
C GLY A 180 13.89 4.30 0.64
N LEU A 181 13.46 3.56 -0.38
CA LEU A 181 13.95 2.22 -0.69
C LEU A 181 15.41 2.21 -1.12
N ILE A 182 15.85 3.21 -1.90
CA ILE A 182 17.24 3.37 -2.30
C ILE A 182 18.11 3.67 -1.08
N ILE A 183 17.69 4.61 -0.22
CA ILE A 183 18.40 4.93 1.03
C ILE A 183 18.46 3.70 1.93
N ALA A 184 17.34 3.01 2.15
CA ALA A 184 17.29 1.79 2.95
C ALA A 184 18.20 0.70 2.38
N TYR A 185 18.25 0.52 1.07
CA TYR A 185 19.15 -0.41 0.41
C TYR A 185 20.62 -0.06 0.62
N TYR A 186 21.00 1.22 0.46
CA TYR A 186 22.37 1.67 0.67
C TYR A 186 22.80 1.59 2.15
N VAL A 187 21.92 1.99 3.06
CA VAL A 187 22.13 1.87 4.51
C VAL A 187 22.27 0.40 4.89
N PHE A 188 21.38 -0.47 4.43
CA PHE A 188 21.46 -1.90 4.69
C PHE A 188 22.76 -2.47 4.12
N ARG A 189 23.13 -2.18 2.87
CA ARG A 189 24.35 -2.69 2.26
C ARG A 189 25.61 -2.24 3.00
N TYR A 190 25.67 -0.97 3.41
CA TYR A 190 26.83 -0.40 4.10
C TYR A 190 26.94 -0.85 5.56
N PHE A 191 25.82 -0.95 6.27
CA PHE A 191 25.77 -1.21 7.71
C PHE A 191 25.33 -2.64 8.07
N HIS A 192 25.10 -3.56 7.11
CA HIS A 192 24.52 -4.89 7.39
C HIS A 192 25.21 -5.66 8.54
N LYS A 193 26.54 -5.57 8.67
CA LYS A 193 27.28 -6.24 9.75
C LYS A 193 27.03 -5.57 11.11
N GLN A 194 27.04 -4.24 11.17
CA GLN A 194 26.81 -3.49 12.41
C GLN A 194 25.33 -3.56 12.83
N ILE A 195 24.40 -3.53 11.89
CA ILE A 195 22.96 -3.73 12.13
C ILE A 195 22.72 -5.15 12.64
N PHE A 196 23.35 -6.18 12.05
CA PHE A 196 23.20 -7.56 12.52
C PHE A 196 23.74 -7.73 13.95
N TRP A 197 24.92 -7.20 14.26
CA TRP A 197 25.48 -7.26 15.63
C TRP A 197 24.69 -6.40 16.63
N ALA A 198 24.22 -5.21 16.24
CA ALA A 198 23.37 -4.37 17.07
C ALA A 198 22.00 -4.99 17.31
N MET A 199 21.39 -5.60 16.28
CA MET A 199 20.11 -6.31 16.38
C MET A 199 20.26 -7.57 17.22
N MET A 200 21.36 -8.32 17.11
CA MET A 200 21.66 -9.44 17.99
C MET A 200 21.96 -8.99 19.43
N ALA A 201 22.55 -7.81 19.62
CA ALA A 201 22.78 -7.23 20.95
C ALA A 201 21.48 -6.70 21.58
N VAL A 202 20.58 -6.10 20.79
CA VAL A 202 19.23 -5.71 21.20
C VAL A 202 18.39 -6.95 21.47
N LEU A 203 18.38 -7.93 20.59
CA LEU A 203 17.70 -9.21 20.81
C LEU A 203 18.23 -9.90 22.06
N ARG A 204 19.56 -9.95 22.28
CA ARG A 204 20.14 -10.48 23.53
C ARG A 204 19.78 -9.65 24.76
N ARG A 205 19.77 -8.31 24.67
CA ARG A 205 19.32 -7.43 25.78
C ARG A 205 17.85 -7.62 26.08
N VAL A 206 17.01 -7.68 25.06
CA VAL A 206 15.58 -8.00 25.14
C VAL A 206 15.40 -9.39 25.76
N PHE A 207 16.15 -10.40 25.31
CA PHE A 207 16.16 -11.76 25.87
C PHE A 207 16.59 -11.80 27.35
N MET A 208 17.54 -10.96 27.76
CA MET A 208 18.03 -10.87 29.14
C MET A 208 17.10 -10.04 30.05
N ILE A 209 16.34 -9.10 29.49
CA ILE A 209 15.30 -8.34 30.18
C ILE A 209 14.04 -9.20 30.43
N PHE A 210 13.87 -10.31 29.71
CA PHE A 210 12.80 -11.30 29.89
C PHE A 210 12.98 -12.18 31.16
N ARG A 211 13.09 -11.55 32.34
CA ARG A 211 12.91 -12.23 33.63
C ARG A 211 11.73 -11.64 34.40
N SER A 212 10.64 -12.41 34.40
CA SER A 212 9.44 -12.44 35.25
C SER A 212 8.66 -11.15 35.59
N ARG A 213 9.29 -10.04 36.00
CA ARG A 213 8.57 -8.83 36.46
C ARG A 213 8.26 -7.86 35.31
N VAL A 214 9.20 -7.70 34.38
CA VAL A 214 9.10 -6.78 33.23
C VAL A 214 8.10 -7.29 32.18
N ARG A 215 7.84 -8.61 32.10
CA ARG A 215 6.87 -9.21 31.16
C ARG A 215 5.44 -8.71 31.41
N ALA A 216 5.05 -8.54 32.68
CA ALA A 216 3.71 -8.05 33.02
C ALA A 216 3.54 -6.58 32.62
N GLU A 217 4.54 -5.74 32.87
CA GLU A 217 4.53 -4.32 32.49
C GLU A 217 4.41 -4.13 30.96
N PHE A 218 5.15 -4.91 30.17
CA PHE A 218 5.04 -4.85 28.70
C PHE A 218 3.68 -5.33 28.18
N VAL A 219 3.08 -6.36 28.80
CA VAL A 219 1.74 -6.83 28.43
C VAL A 219 0.70 -5.76 28.77
N ILE A 220 0.80 -5.12 29.94
CA ILE A 220 -0.09 -4.02 30.34
C ILE A 220 0.04 -2.84 29.38
N ILE A 221 1.26 -2.38 29.10
CA ILE A 221 1.50 -1.26 28.17
C ILE A 221 0.99 -1.61 26.78
N GLY A 222 1.30 -2.82 26.28
CA GLY A 222 0.86 -3.28 24.97
C GLY A 222 -0.67 -3.34 24.85
N THR A 223 -1.34 -3.99 25.80
CA THR A 223 -2.80 -4.06 25.85
C THR A 223 -3.43 -2.68 26.00
N THR A 224 -2.82 -1.78 26.79
CA THR A 224 -3.28 -0.39 26.94
C THR A 224 -3.23 0.35 25.62
N LEU A 225 -2.11 0.30 24.90
CA LEU A 225 -1.96 0.96 23.60
C LEU A 225 -2.94 0.42 22.57
N VAL A 226 -3.12 -0.91 22.50
CA VAL A 226 -4.09 -1.54 21.60
C VAL A 226 -5.53 -1.13 21.96
N THR A 227 -5.87 -1.12 23.25
CA THR A 227 -7.21 -0.71 23.72
C THR A 227 -7.49 0.76 23.39
N LEU A 228 -6.52 1.65 23.63
CA LEU A 228 -6.64 3.07 23.26
C LEU A 228 -6.80 3.27 21.76
N PHE A 229 -6.02 2.54 20.95
CA PHE A 229 -6.17 2.56 19.50
C PHE A 229 -7.58 2.10 19.07
N LEU A 230 -8.09 1.01 19.66
CA LEU A 230 -9.44 0.52 19.37
C LEU A 230 -10.53 1.49 19.83
N ILE A 231 -10.35 2.23 20.94
CA ILE A 231 -11.29 3.29 21.37
C ILE A 231 -11.31 4.43 20.35
N VAL A 232 -10.15 4.88 19.87
CA VAL A 232 -10.08 5.91 18.81
C VAL A 232 -10.80 5.43 17.57
N LEU A 233 -10.52 4.19 17.15
CA LEU A 233 -11.15 3.59 15.98
C LEU A 233 -12.67 3.40 16.18
N MET A 234 -13.12 3.03 17.37
CA MET A 234 -14.54 2.95 17.75
C MET A 234 -15.24 4.29 17.57
N ILE A 235 -14.64 5.39 18.04
CA ILE A 235 -15.19 6.75 17.86
C ILE A 235 -15.24 7.11 16.37
N THR A 236 -14.17 6.84 15.61
CA THR A 236 -14.15 7.07 14.17
C THR A 236 -15.23 6.25 13.44
N MET A 237 -15.47 5.00 13.84
CA MET A 237 -16.53 4.19 13.26
C MET A 237 -17.91 4.74 13.55
N ILE A 238 -18.15 5.22 14.78
CA ILE A 238 -19.43 5.87 15.12
C ILE A 238 -19.64 7.10 14.21
N GLN A 239 -18.62 7.94 14.04
CA GLN A 239 -18.69 9.11 13.15
C GLN A 239 -19.00 8.72 11.70
N ASN A 240 -18.26 7.74 11.16
CA ASN A 240 -18.43 7.27 9.79
C ASN A 240 -19.78 6.57 9.55
N LEU A 241 -20.38 6.01 10.60
CA LEU A 241 -21.70 5.39 10.53
C LEU A 241 -22.79 6.44 10.28
N PHE A 242 -22.68 7.61 10.93
CA PHE A 242 -23.62 8.72 10.77
C PHE A 242 -23.34 9.60 9.53
N SER A 243 -22.15 9.52 8.92
CA SER A 243 -21.81 10.29 7.71
C SER A 243 -22.01 9.54 6.39
N GLU A 244 -22.53 8.30 6.41
CA GLU A 244 -22.67 7.40 5.24
C GLU A 244 -21.35 6.99 4.54
N ASP A 245 -20.20 7.23 5.17
CA ASP A 245 -18.87 6.93 4.60
C ASP A 245 -18.56 5.43 4.48
N PHE A 246 -19.40 4.54 5.03
CA PHE A 246 -19.21 3.09 4.93
C PHE A 246 -19.78 2.46 3.66
N SER A 247 -20.54 3.19 2.84
CA SER A 247 -21.19 2.66 1.63
C SER A 247 -20.17 2.01 0.68
N ASP A 248 -19.13 2.77 0.30
CA ASP A 248 -18.04 2.28 -0.54
C ASP A 248 -17.31 1.07 0.08
N PHE A 249 -17.03 1.12 1.39
CA PHE A 249 -16.36 0.02 2.10
C PHE A 249 -17.20 -1.27 2.05
N ASN A 250 -18.50 -1.15 2.27
CA ASN A 250 -19.43 -2.26 2.28
C ASN A 250 -19.59 -2.88 0.90
N GLU A 251 -19.75 -2.06 -0.14
CA GLU A 251 -19.91 -2.52 -1.52
C GLU A 251 -18.62 -3.18 -2.03
N VAL A 252 -17.48 -2.49 -1.89
CA VAL A 252 -16.18 -2.99 -2.37
C VAL A 252 -15.80 -4.28 -1.65
N THR A 253 -15.96 -4.37 -0.33
CA THR A 253 -15.60 -5.57 0.43
C THR A 253 -16.49 -6.76 0.05
N SER A 254 -17.80 -6.54 -0.09
CA SER A 254 -18.74 -7.58 -0.50
C SER A 254 -18.46 -8.06 -1.93
N LEU A 255 -18.10 -7.14 -2.83
CA LEU A 255 -17.70 -7.45 -4.20
C LEU A 255 -16.39 -8.24 -4.24
N ILE A 256 -15.37 -7.87 -3.45
CA ILE A 256 -14.12 -8.62 -3.36
C ILE A 256 -14.38 -10.05 -2.86
N VAL A 257 -15.18 -10.22 -1.82
CA VAL A 257 -15.50 -11.55 -1.28
C VAL A 257 -16.23 -12.40 -2.31
N SER A 258 -17.24 -11.85 -3.00
CA SER A 258 -17.99 -12.58 -4.04
C SER A 258 -17.15 -12.91 -5.28
N LEU A 259 -16.15 -12.10 -5.62
CA LEU A 259 -15.23 -12.37 -6.73
C LEU A 259 -14.19 -13.44 -6.39
N LEU A 260 -13.62 -13.39 -5.18
CA LEU A 260 -12.57 -14.31 -4.73
C LEU A 260 -13.12 -15.70 -4.40
N PHE A 261 -14.29 -15.75 -3.77
CA PHE A 261 -14.89 -17.00 -3.28
C PHE A 261 -16.10 -17.35 -4.13
N LYS A 262 -15.92 -18.26 -5.09
CA LYS A 262 -16.98 -18.80 -5.94
C LYS A 262 -17.65 -20.03 -5.29
N HIS A 263 -18.71 -20.56 -5.92
CA HIS A 263 -19.54 -21.66 -5.39
C HIS A 263 -18.80 -22.88 -4.82
N HIS A 264 -17.63 -23.24 -5.34
CA HIS A 264 -16.85 -24.38 -4.83
C HIS A 264 -16.30 -24.16 -3.40
N TRP A 265 -16.26 -22.92 -2.91
CA TRP A 265 -15.87 -22.59 -1.53
C TRP A 265 -17.01 -22.74 -0.53
N ALA A 266 -18.25 -22.99 -0.96
CA ALA A 266 -19.42 -23.05 -0.08
C ALA A 266 -19.26 -24.03 1.09
N GLY A 267 -18.65 -25.20 0.86
CA GLY A 267 -18.39 -26.18 1.92
C GLY A 267 -17.42 -25.66 2.97
N VAL A 268 -16.32 -25.02 2.54
CA VAL A 268 -15.33 -24.41 3.43
C VAL A 268 -15.95 -23.26 4.20
N MET A 269 -16.69 -22.38 3.52
CA MET A 269 -17.36 -21.23 4.16
C MET A 269 -18.40 -21.67 5.18
N LYS A 270 -19.14 -22.76 4.92
CA LYS A 270 -20.07 -23.33 5.91
C LYS A 270 -19.34 -23.87 7.14
N GLY A 271 -18.18 -24.48 6.94
CA GLY A 271 -17.31 -24.92 8.04
C GLY A 271 -16.77 -23.75 8.86
N MET A 272 -16.33 -22.67 8.19
CA MET A 272 -15.85 -21.46 8.87
C MET A 272 -16.97 -20.74 9.61
N LEU A 273 -18.17 -20.67 9.03
CA LEU A 273 -19.36 -20.12 9.68
C LEU A 273 -19.75 -20.95 10.92
N ALA A 274 -19.50 -22.26 10.93
CA ALA A 274 -19.77 -23.06 12.12
C ALA A 274 -18.90 -22.65 13.33
N LEU A 275 -17.76 -21.98 13.12
CA LEU A 275 -16.90 -21.48 14.19
C LEU A 275 -17.49 -20.28 14.94
N SER A 276 -18.36 -19.49 14.29
CA SER A 276 -19.12 -18.40 14.93
C SER A 276 -20.43 -18.88 15.57
N SER A 277 -20.78 -20.17 15.44
CA SER A 277 -22.00 -20.72 16.02
C SER A 277 -21.98 -20.66 17.55
N ARG A 278 -23.17 -20.54 18.15
CA ARG A 278 -23.34 -20.56 19.61
C ARG A 278 -22.76 -21.84 20.22
N GLN A 279 -22.88 -23.00 19.55
CA GLN A 279 -22.28 -24.25 20.03
C GLN A 279 -20.74 -24.19 20.05
N ALA A 280 -20.11 -23.62 19.02
CA ALA A 280 -18.66 -23.46 18.97
C ALA A 280 -18.15 -22.50 20.06
N LEU A 281 -18.86 -21.39 20.28
CA LEU A 281 -18.54 -20.44 21.35
C LEU A 281 -18.62 -21.10 22.73
N ILE A 282 -19.67 -21.89 23.00
CA ILE A 282 -19.79 -22.67 24.24
C ILE A 282 -18.64 -23.66 24.39
N LEU A 283 -18.26 -24.34 23.31
CA LEU A 283 -17.13 -25.27 23.34
C LEU A 283 -15.83 -24.55 23.74
N VAL A 284 -15.53 -23.39 23.14
CA VAL A 284 -14.34 -22.61 23.49
C VAL A 284 -14.40 -22.10 24.93
N MET A 285 -15.57 -21.68 25.42
CA MET A 285 -15.76 -21.33 26.83
C MET A 285 -15.44 -22.52 27.75
N VAL A 286 -15.94 -23.71 27.45
CA VAL A 286 -15.63 -24.93 28.23
C VAL A 286 -14.12 -25.22 28.20
N LEU A 287 -13.49 -25.14 27.03
CA LEU A 287 -12.04 -25.30 26.90
C LEU A 287 -11.26 -24.25 27.71
N THR A 288 -11.77 -23.02 27.78
CA THR A 288 -11.21 -21.94 28.58
C THR A 288 -11.26 -22.27 30.07
N VAL A 289 -12.41 -22.75 30.57
CA VAL A 289 -12.56 -23.18 31.97
C VAL A 289 -11.61 -24.32 32.30
N LEU A 290 -11.55 -25.35 31.43
CA LEU A 290 -10.63 -26.48 31.60
C LEU A 290 -9.17 -26.02 31.64
N TRP A 291 -8.81 -25.06 30.79
CA TRP A 291 -7.48 -24.46 30.77
C TRP A 291 -7.16 -23.72 32.07
N ILE A 292 -8.09 -22.90 32.59
CA ILE A 292 -7.94 -22.21 33.88
C ILE A 292 -7.76 -23.21 35.02
N ILE A 293 -8.55 -24.30 35.05
CA ILE A 293 -8.43 -25.35 36.06
C ILE A 293 -7.06 -26.04 35.98
N TRP A 294 -6.56 -26.31 34.77
CA TRP A 294 -5.31 -27.04 34.57
C TRP A 294 -4.05 -26.19 34.83
N LYS A 295 -4.02 -24.95 34.32
CA LYS A 295 -2.81 -24.10 34.28
C LYS A 295 -2.92 -22.78 35.03
N GLY A 296 -4.13 -22.37 35.41
CA GLY A 296 -4.37 -21.09 36.08
C GLY A 296 -3.64 -21.02 37.42
N LYS A 297 -2.83 -19.96 37.58
CA LYS A 297 -2.18 -19.63 38.86
C LYS A 297 -3.13 -18.88 39.78
N ASP A 298 -3.89 -17.92 39.22
CA ASP A 298 -4.89 -17.09 39.91
C ASP A 298 -6.31 -17.46 39.46
N ARG A 299 -6.68 -18.73 39.66
CA ARG A 299 -7.88 -19.36 39.07
C ARG A 299 -9.18 -18.59 39.34
N THR A 300 -9.30 -17.99 40.52
CA THR A 300 -10.49 -17.22 40.91
C THR A 300 -10.65 -15.97 40.06
N HIS A 301 -9.59 -15.17 39.92
CA HIS A 301 -9.61 -13.94 39.12
C HIS A 301 -9.77 -14.24 37.62
N GLU A 302 -9.06 -15.24 37.11
CA GLU A 302 -9.18 -15.65 35.71
C GLU A 302 -10.58 -16.17 35.37
N PHE A 303 -11.22 -16.88 36.29
CA PHE A 303 -12.60 -17.34 36.12
C PHE A 303 -13.63 -16.20 36.25
N LEU A 304 -13.46 -15.30 37.22
CA LEU A 304 -14.34 -14.13 37.39
C LEU A 304 -14.28 -13.21 36.17
N ILE A 305 -13.08 -12.94 35.65
CA ILE A 305 -12.93 -12.13 34.44
C ILE A 305 -13.48 -12.87 33.23
N MET A 306 -13.34 -14.19 33.13
CA MET A 306 -14.01 -14.95 32.07
C MET A 306 -15.52 -14.72 32.07
N LEU A 307 -16.17 -14.84 33.24
CA LEU A 307 -17.61 -14.59 33.36
C LEU A 307 -17.98 -13.14 33.04
N LEU A 308 -17.17 -12.18 33.49
CA LEU A 308 -17.39 -10.77 33.19
C LEU A 308 -17.25 -10.46 31.70
N VAL A 309 -16.24 -11.03 31.05
CA VAL A 309 -15.96 -10.89 29.62
C VAL A 309 -17.12 -11.45 28.79
N THR A 310 -17.65 -12.62 29.15
CA THR A 310 -18.72 -13.28 28.38
C THR A 310 -20.10 -12.73 28.69
N ILE A 311 -20.55 -12.79 29.95
CA ILE A 311 -21.89 -12.33 30.37
C ILE A 311 -21.98 -10.81 30.23
N GLY A 312 -20.96 -10.10 30.70
CA GLY A 312 -20.91 -8.64 30.56
C GLY A 312 -20.75 -8.21 29.10
N GLY A 313 -20.11 -9.01 28.25
CA GLY A 313 -20.07 -8.79 26.81
C GLY A 313 -21.47 -8.83 26.18
N GLU A 314 -22.31 -9.80 26.56
CA GLU A 314 -23.69 -9.93 26.05
C GLU A 314 -24.58 -8.76 26.52
N LEU A 315 -24.44 -8.35 27.78
CA LEU A 315 -25.10 -7.15 28.29
C LEU A 315 -24.62 -5.88 27.58
N TYR A 316 -23.30 -5.74 27.38
CA TYR A 316 -22.71 -4.59 26.71
C TYR A 316 -23.24 -4.47 25.27
N GLN A 317 -23.32 -5.59 24.55
CA GLN A 317 -23.90 -5.64 23.22
C GLN A 317 -25.37 -5.18 23.20
N ASN A 318 -26.20 -5.70 24.10
CA ASN A 318 -27.62 -5.30 24.19
C ASN A 318 -27.76 -3.79 24.44
N VAL A 319 -26.90 -3.22 25.28
CA VAL A 319 -26.86 -1.78 25.53
C VAL A 319 -26.44 -1.02 24.27
N LEU A 320 -25.45 -1.50 23.52
CA LEU A 320 -25.03 -0.85 22.28
C LEU A 320 -26.17 -0.82 21.25
N HIS A 321 -26.86 -1.93 21.03
CA HIS A 321 -28.00 -1.95 20.10
C HIS A 321 -29.09 -0.99 20.52
N GLU A 322 -29.45 -0.93 21.80
CA GLU A 322 -30.45 0.01 22.30
C GLU A 322 -30.01 1.47 22.07
N VAL A 323 -28.73 1.78 22.29
CA VAL A 323 -28.18 3.12 22.06
C VAL A 323 -28.19 3.49 20.57
N PHE A 324 -27.70 2.62 19.69
CA PHE A 324 -27.68 2.87 18.24
C PHE A 324 -29.09 2.92 17.66
N HIS A 325 -30.00 2.08 18.15
CA HIS A 325 -31.40 2.09 17.76
C HIS A 325 -32.05 3.45 18.08
N ARG A 326 -31.89 3.95 19.31
CA ARG A 326 -32.40 5.28 19.70
C ARG A 326 -31.79 6.42 18.89
N MET A 327 -30.52 6.32 18.52
CA MET A 327 -29.86 7.32 17.66
C MET A 327 -30.35 7.25 16.21
N SER A 328 -30.73 6.07 15.73
CA SER A 328 -31.24 5.89 14.37
C SER A 328 -32.67 6.40 14.18
N GLU A 329 -33.51 6.39 15.22
CA GLU A 329 -34.90 6.88 15.12
C GLU A 329 -34.99 8.41 14.93
N THR A 330 -33.92 9.15 15.24
CA THR A 330 -33.85 10.60 15.05
C THR A 330 -33.42 11.05 13.65
N GLU A 331 -32.97 10.13 12.79
CA GLU A 331 -32.50 10.40 11.43
C GLU A 331 -33.33 9.64 10.36
N ILE A 332 -33.34 10.15 9.13
CA ILE A 332 -34.31 9.89 8.03
C ILE A 332 -34.68 8.39 7.84
N PRO A 333 -35.96 8.01 7.60
CA PRO A 333 -36.44 6.61 7.59
C PRO A 333 -35.75 5.63 6.60
N THR A 334 -35.08 6.12 5.54
CA THR A 334 -34.26 5.29 4.64
C THR A 334 -32.96 4.77 5.27
N PHE A 335 -32.56 5.33 6.42
CA PHE A 335 -31.34 5.04 7.18
C PHE A 335 -31.46 3.80 8.11
N SER A 336 -32.69 3.35 8.35
CA SER A 336 -33.03 2.43 9.44
C SER A 336 -32.45 1.01 9.31
N HIS A 337 -32.29 0.45 8.11
CA HIS A 337 -31.88 -0.96 8.02
C HIS A 337 -30.39 -1.21 8.35
N PHE A 338 -29.51 -0.23 8.12
CA PHE A 338 -28.07 -0.41 8.34
C PHE A 338 -27.66 -0.22 9.81
N VAL A 339 -28.25 0.76 10.49
CA VAL A 339 -27.89 1.11 11.88
C VAL A 339 -28.52 0.15 12.89
N PHE A 340 -29.67 -0.45 12.59
CA PHE A 340 -30.35 -1.39 13.49
C PHE A 340 -29.58 -2.66 13.81
N SER A 341 -28.65 -3.07 12.94
CA SER A 341 -27.87 -4.30 13.11
C SER A 341 -26.40 -4.01 13.46
N PHE A 342 -26.08 -2.77 13.82
CA PHE A 342 -24.74 -2.36 14.22
C PHE A 342 -24.61 -2.28 15.75
N PRO A 343 -23.51 -2.77 16.34
CA PRO A 343 -22.48 -3.63 15.75
C PRO A 343 -22.93 -5.10 15.67
N SER A 344 -22.17 -5.93 14.94
CA SER A 344 -22.44 -7.38 14.81
C SER A 344 -22.21 -8.14 16.12
N ASP A 345 -23.25 -8.85 16.56
CA ASP A 345 -23.27 -9.72 17.73
C ASP A 345 -22.26 -10.85 17.61
N GLN A 346 -22.27 -11.52 16.45
CA GLN A 346 -21.47 -12.72 16.24
C GLN A 346 -20.00 -12.36 16.14
N ALA A 347 -19.67 -11.26 15.46
CA ALA A 347 -18.30 -10.75 15.36
C ALA A 347 -17.78 -10.28 16.72
N MET A 348 -18.63 -9.66 17.54
CA MET A 348 -18.25 -9.22 18.88
C MET A 348 -17.98 -10.42 19.79
N MET A 349 -18.90 -11.40 19.85
CA MET A 349 -18.76 -12.57 20.72
C MET A 349 -17.59 -13.47 20.33
N ILE A 350 -17.34 -13.66 19.03
CA ILE A 350 -16.21 -14.49 18.59
C ILE A 350 -14.88 -13.86 19.03
N LEU A 351 -14.72 -12.54 18.91
CA LEU A 351 -13.51 -11.85 19.36
C LEU A 351 -13.36 -11.91 20.88
N ILE A 352 -14.43 -11.64 21.62
CA ILE A 352 -14.44 -11.66 23.09
C ILE A 352 -14.03 -13.05 23.60
N ILE A 353 -14.66 -14.12 23.11
CA ILE A 353 -14.46 -15.48 23.62
C ILE A 353 -13.13 -16.07 23.13
N TYR A 354 -12.87 -16.06 21.81
CA TYR A 354 -11.62 -16.61 21.28
C TYR A 354 -10.42 -15.75 21.66
N GLY A 355 -10.59 -14.44 21.76
CA GLY A 355 -9.54 -13.51 22.19
C GLY A 355 -9.15 -13.73 23.64
N TYR A 356 -10.13 -13.90 24.55
CA TYR A 356 -9.82 -14.21 25.94
C TYR A 356 -9.17 -15.59 26.12
N PHE A 357 -9.65 -16.61 25.40
CA PHE A 357 -9.01 -17.92 25.37
C PHE A 357 -7.56 -17.84 24.88
N THR A 358 -7.33 -17.13 23.76
CA THR A 358 -6.00 -16.91 23.19
C THR A 358 -5.09 -16.22 24.20
N TYR A 359 -5.56 -15.12 24.80
CA TYR A 359 -4.84 -14.43 25.85
C TYR A 359 -4.44 -15.36 27.00
N LEU A 360 -5.34 -16.22 27.49
CA LEU A 360 -5.02 -17.16 28.58
C LEU A 360 -4.01 -18.24 28.18
N VAL A 361 -4.09 -18.76 26.95
CA VAL A 361 -3.11 -19.74 26.43
C VAL A 361 -1.74 -19.09 26.30
N VAL A 362 -1.67 -17.92 25.65
CA VAL A 362 -0.47 -17.11 25.47
C VAL A 362 0.15 -16.77 26.82
N ARG A 363 -0.66 -16.36 27.80
CA ARG A 363 -0.20 -16.02 29.16
C ARG A 363 0.48 -17.17 29.89
N HIS A 364 -0.06 -18.39 29.75
CA HIS A 364 0.46 -19.57 30.45
C HIS A 364 1.48 -20.37 29.64
N ALA A 365 1.68 -20.02 28.37
CA ALA A 365 2.68 -20.65 27.52
C ALA A 365 4.10 -20.18 27.88
N GLU A 366 4.99 -21.15 28.03
CA GLU A 366 6.43 -20.90 28.22
C GLU A 366 7.17 -20.78 26.88
N MET A 367 6.63 -21.40 25.83
CA MET A 367 7.26 -21.48 24.52
C MET A 367 6.86 -20.32 23.62
N PHE A 368 7.83 -19.54 23.14
CA PHE A 368 7.59 -18.35 22.30
C PHE A 368 6.75 -18.64 21.05
N TRP A 369 6.97 -19.79 20.38
CA TRP A 369 6.22 -20.15 19.17
C TRP A 369 4.71 -20.29 19.39
N VAL A 370 4.28 -20.65 20.61
CA VAL A 370 2.85 -20.73 20.96
C VAL A 370 2.21 -19.35 20.97
N HIS A 371 2.94 -18.30 21.37
CA HIS A 371 2.44 -16.93 21.34
C HIS A 371 2.07 -16.53 19.91
N THR A 372 3.05 -16.61 19.00
CA THR A 372 2.85 -16.26 17.61
C THR A 372 1.81 -17.16 16.94
N PHE A 373 1.82 -18.46 17.21
CA PHE A 373 0.86 -19.39 16.62
C PHE A 373 -0.58 -19.08 17.03
N MET A 374 -0.82 -18.83 18.32
CA MET A 374 -2.16 -18.55 18.83
C MET A 374 -2.70 -17.20 18.34
N ASP A 375 -1.86 -16.16 18.28
CA ASP A 375 -2.25 -14.86 17.75
C ASP A 375 -2.59 -14.94 16.25
N VAL A 376 -1.79 -15.68 15.48
CA VAL A 376 -2.07 -15.93 14.05
C VAL A 376 -3.34 -16.76 13.87
N LEU A 377 -3.57 -17.77 14.72
CA LEU A 377 -4.77 -18.59 14.69
C LEU A 377 -6.02 -17.76 15.00
N LEU A 378 -5.98 -16.88 16.01
CA LEU A 378 -7.06 -15.97 16.33
C LEU A 378 -7.39 -15.06 15.13
N LEU A 379 -6.38 -14.41 14.55
CA LEU A 379 -6.58 -13.55 13.38
C LEU A 379 -7.17 -14.32 12.19
N ALA A 380 -6.72 -15.56 11.96
CA ALA A 380 -7.27 -16.40 10.91
C ALA A 380 -8.75 -16.75 11.18
N VAL A 381 -9.10 -17.13 12.41
CA VAL A 381 -10.49 -17.44 12.80
C VAL A 381 -11.39 -16.22 12.61
N LEU A 382 -10.96 -15.03 13.06
CA LEU A 382 -11.71 -13.79 12.89
C LEU A 382 -11.89 -13.45 11.40
N LEU A 383 -10.82 -13.51 10.60
CA LEU A 383 -10.89 -13.22 9.18
C LEU A 383 -11.82 -14.18 8.44
N PHE A 384 -11.69 -15.49 8.67
CA PHE A 384 -12.54 -16.48 8.00
C PHE A 384 -13.99 -16.43 8.48
N ALA A 385 -14.23 -16.13 9.76
CA ALA A 385 -15.56 -15.84 10.25
C ALA A 385 -16.15 -14.64 9.49
N ALA A 386 -15.48 -13.49 9.44
CA ALA A 386 -15.94 -12.31 8.71
C ALA A 386 -16.27 -12.61 7.24
N VAL A 387 -15.33 -13.23 6.52
CA VAL A 387 -15.50 -13.60 5.11
C VAL A 387 -16.68 -14.56 4.92
N SER A 388 -16.89 -15.51 5.84
CA SER A 388 -17.99 -16.47 5.71
C SER A 388 -19.37 -15.81 5.88
N HIS A 389 -19.53 -14.82 6.77
CA HIS A 389 -20.79 -14.09 6.92
C HIS A 389 -21.09 -13.23 5.69
N ILE A 390 -20.06 -12.56 5.16
CA ILE A 390 -20.19 -11.74 3.94
C ILE A 390 -20.51 -12.64 2.74
N TYR A 391 -19.87 -13.80 2.62
CA TYR A 391 -20.08 -14.74 1.52
C TYR A 391 -21.53 -15.26 1.46
N PHE A 392 -22.16 -15.52 2.60
CA PHE A 392 -23.56 -15.95 2.66
C PHE A 392 -24.56 -14.77 2.69
N GLY A 393 -24.08 -13.52 2.66
CA GLY A 393 -24.93 -12.34 2.75
C GLY A 393 -25.69 -12.22 4.07
N LEU A 394 -25.13 -12.77 5.16
CA LEU A 394 -25.75 -12.77 6.49
C LEU A 394 -25.57 -11.43 7.20
N GLU A 395 -24.42 -10.78 6.99
CA GLU A 395 -24.07 -9.52 7.61
C GLU A 395 -23.24 -8.63 6.67
N ILE A 396 -23.27 -7.33 6.94
CA ILE A 396 -22.58 -6.29 6.17
C ILE A 396 -21.18 -6.08 6.75
N PRO A 397 -20.15 -5.82 5.91
CA PRO A 397 -18.76 -5.67 6.38
C PRO A 397 -18.55 -4.65 7.52
N SER A 398 -19.21 -3.50 7.47
CA SER A 398 -19.12 -2.47 8.51
C SER A 398 -19.60 -2.95 9.88
N ASN A 399 -20.66 -3.78 9.93
CA ASN A 399 -21.21 -4.29 11.18
C ASN A 399 -20.27 -5.30 11.82
N ILE A 400 -19.65 -6.17 11.00
CA ILE A 400 -18.63 -7.13 11.44
C ILE A 400 -17.40 -6.39 11.97
N ALA A 401 -16.92 -5.39 11.23
CA ALA A 401 -15.82 -4.55 11.67
C ALA A 401 -16.15 -3.85 13.01
N GLY A 402 -17.38 -3.33 13.14
CA GLY A 402 -17.89 -2.78 14.39
C GLY A 402 -17.83 -3.80 15.52
N GLY A 403 -18.35 -5.01 15.31
CA GLY A 403 -18.31 -6.08 16.31
C GLY A 403 -16.90 -6.37 16.82
N TYR A 404 -15.90 -6.43 15.93
CA TYR A 404 -14.51 -6.60 16.34
C TYR A 404 -13.93 -5.41 17.09
N VAL A 405 -14.32 -4.18 16.75
CA VAL A 405 -13.77 -3.00 17.40
C VAL A 405 -14.36 -2.83 18.79
N PHE A 406 -15.69 -2.88 18.91
CA PHE A 406 -16.39 -2.78 20.19
C PHE A 406 -16.06 -3.98 21.09
N GLY A 407 -16.03 -5.20 20.54
CA GLY A 407 -15.60 -6.40 21.28
C GLY A 407 -14.14 -6.33 21.73
N GLY A 408 -13.27 -5.74 20.92
CA GLY A 408 -11.86 -5.56 21.24
C GLY A 408 -11.62 -4.54 22.36
N VAL A 409 -12.39 -3.44 22.38
CA VAL A 409 -12.38 -2.48 23.51
C VAL A 409 -12.85 -3.18 24.79
N TRP A 410 -13.97 -3.90 24.73
CA TRP A 410 -14.50 -4.64 25.88
C TRP A 410 -13.50 -5.67 26.42
N LEU A 411 -12.92 -6.48 25.54
CA LEU A 411 -11.92 -7.48 25.90
C LEU A 411 -10.66 -6.82 26.49
N GLY A 412 -10.15 -5.76 25.85
CA GLY A 412 -8.97 -5.03 26.30
C GLY A 412 -9.11 -4.45 27.71
N LEU A 413 -10.24 -3.80 28.00
CA LEU A 413 -10.54 -3.27 29.33
C LEU A 413 -10.58 -4.37 30.41
N ASN A 414 -11.19 -5.51 30.09
CA ASN A 414 -11.28 -6.64 31.02
C ASN A 414 -9.93 -7.35 31.24
N ILE A 415 -9.08 -7.44 30.21
CA ILE A 415 -7.71 -7.95 30.35
C ILE A 415 -6.88 -7.02 31.23
N LEU A 416 -6.99 -5.69 31.02
CA LEU A 416 -6.31 -4.71 31.88
C LEU A 416 -6.77 -4.82 33.33
N LEU A 417 -8.08 -4.99 33.56
CA LEU A 417 -8.65 -5.20 34.88
C LEU A 417 -8.08 -6.45 35.56
N LEU A 418 -7.97 -7.57 34.83
CA LEU A 418 -7.35 -8.80 35.31
C LEU A 418 -5.88 -8.60 35.73
N GLU A 419 -5.10 -7.89 34.91
CA GLU A 419 -3.69 -7.64 35.22
C GLU A 419 -3.53 -6.68 36.41
N ILE A 420 -4.43 -5.71 36.58
CA ILE A 420 -4.46 -4.83 37.75
C ILE A 420 -4.77 -5.63 39.02
N PHE A 421 -5.82 -6.47 39.02
CA PHE A 421 -6.18 -7.28 40.19
C PHE A 421 -5.10 -8.27 40.62
N ARG A 422 -4.20 -8.63 39.71
CA ARG A 422 -3.06 -9.50 40.02
C ARG A 422 -1.89 -8.75 40.67
N MET A 423 -1.75 -7.45 40.40
CA MET A 423 -0.68 -6.64 40.96
C MET A 423 -0.96 -6.17 42.40
N ILE A 424 -2.24 -6.15 42.78
CA ILE A 424 -2.74 -5.88 44.13
C ILE A 424 -2.73 -7.20 44.91
#